data_AF-A0A975CQ86-F1
#
_entry.id   AF-A0A975CQ86-F1
#
_cell.length_a   1.000
_cell.length_b   1.000
_cell.length_c   1.000
_cell.angle_alpha   90.00
_cell.angle_beta   90.00
_cell.angle_gamma   90.00
#
_symmetry.space_group_name_H-M   'P 1'
#
loop_
_entity.id
_entity.type
_entity.pdbx_description
1 polymer ?
#
loop_
_entity_poly.entity_id
_entity_poly.type
_entity_poly.pdbx_seq_one_letter_code
_entity_poly.pdbx_strand_id
1 'polypeptide(L)'
;MKKNPDFINDNLWKLLLRLSVPSILGMMVISINGLVDIFYTSYFIGTEAFTGISMLFPLMLVVTSVTVFVAVGSASVLSRVIGANQVEVQSKIIPNMIALSLIGAAMVTIPGFIFSKEIVSVLGVSGALFTYALEYYKIYILGALFSIYGLSANGLIRAEGKIRHAMQFTLISVILNIVFTPLFIGVLRMGVAGAAWSSIAAMFIYSLLTSLYFIRGKATFHTGRFQIRLEYKILKNVLSIGFSAFSIQLSNLFRQFLLFRLVVLYGTFEAMAFFNAVFRLFTFLAIPLLGLYQSMQPVIGINYGANKQDRCLKGVSIYRLAGIVLGTAIIIPILVFPETIINIMLPNKTFNEAEIFNVRMIMSILLVIPISSSSIILFQSIGKAKLATLLPVGRQLFLFVPIVLALTRYFGIEGIYYSLVLENVLYAFVLWIISEKTLQRIAVRAGL
;
A
#
# COMPACT_ATOMS: atom_id res chain seq x y z
N MET A 1 22.58 16.03 18.37
CA MET A 1 22.10 16.00 16.96
C MET A 1 22.21 14.58 16.42
N LYS A 2 21.11 13.88 16.09
CA LYS A 2 21.22 12.54 15.47
C LYS A 2 21.66 12.71 14.01
N LYS A 3 22.94 12.43 13.72
CA LYS A 3 23.57 12.39 12.38
C LYS A 3 22.60 11.74 11.37
N ASN A 4 22.40 12.35 10.20
CA ASN A 4 21.56 11.76 9.15
C ASN A 4 22.03 10.32 8.86
N PRO A 5 21.11 9.36 8.63
CA PRO A 5 21.50 7.99 8.35
C PRO A 5 22.40 7.93 7.11
N ASP A 6 23.53 7.27 7.24
CA ASP A 6 24.43 7.00 6.13
C ASP A 6 24.07 5.65 5.52
N PHE A 7 23.40 5.68 4.37
CA PHE A 7 22.92 4.49 3.69
C PHE A 7 24.04 3.57 3.20
N ILE A 8 25.25 4.10 3.03
CA ILE A 8 26.41 3.39 2.48
C ILE A 8 27.27 2.80 3.60
N ASN A 9 27.46 3.52 4.71
CA ASN A 9 28.41 3.12 5.74
C ASN A 9 27.76 2.62 7.05
N ASP A 10 26.55 3.05 7.42
CA ASP A 10 25.96 2.66 8.70
C ASP A 10 25.71 1.15 8.78
N ASN A 11 25.71 0.57 9.98
CA ASN A 11 25.33 -0.84 10.12
C ASN A 11 23.89 -1.08 9.65
N LEU A 12 23.67 -2.08 8.80
CA LEU A 12 22.36 -2.37 8.19
C LEU A 12 21.26 -2.68 9.22
N TRP A 13 21.57 -3.31 10.36
CA TRP A 13 20.59 -3.57 11.41
C TRP A 13 20.15 -2.28 12.11
N LYS A 14 21.11 -1.38 12.42
CA LYS A 14 20.80 -0.07 12.99
C LYS A 14 19.99 0.77 12.00
N LEU A 15 20.34 0.71 10.71
CA LEU A 15 19.62 1.39 9.65
C LEU A 15 18.19 0.85 9.51
N LEU A 16 18.01 -0.48 9.50
CA LEU A 16 16.70 -1.13 9.47
C LEU A 16 15.83 -0.64 10.62
N LEU A 17 16.29 -0.71 11.86
CA LEU A 17 15.47 -0.29 13.01
C LEU A 17 15.10 1.20 12.95
N ARG A 18 16.08 2.04 12.59
CA ARG A 18 15.90 3.50 12.50
C ARG A 18 14.88 3.91 11.44
N LEU A 19 14.77 3.14 10.36
CA LEU A 19 13.90 3.42 9.23
C LEU A 19 12.54 2.71 9.33
N SER A 20 12.53 1.47 9.82
CA SER A 20 11.34 0.61 9.87
C SER A 20 10.40 1.01 10.99
N VAL A 21 10.91 1.35 12.18
CA VAL A 21 10.04 1.69 13.33
C VAL A 21 9.13 2.89 13.02
N PRO A 22 9.63 4.04 12.52
CA PRO A 22 8.74 5.14 12.13
C PRO A 22 7.76 4.75 11.02
N SER A 23 8.18 3.92 10.07
CA SER A 23 7.35 3.46 8.96
C SER A 23 6.21 2.55 9.41
N ILE A 24 6.48 1.63 10.33
CA ILE A 24 5.48 0.76 10.97
C ILE A 24 4.46 1.60 11.73
N LEU A 25 4.92 2.53 12.57
CA LEU A 25 4.03 3.42 13.33
C LEU A 25 3.19 4.29 12.39
N GLY A 26 3.80 4.84 11.33
CA GLY A 26 3.06 5.63 10.35
C GLY A 26 1.98 4.83 9.62
N MET A 27 2.25 3.56 9.28
CA MET A 27 1.24 2.68 8.68
C MET A 27 0.12 2.33 9.67
N MET A 28 0.44 2.07 10.94
CA MET A 28 -0.57 1.86 11.97
C MET A 28 -1.47 3.09 12.13
N VAL A 29 -0.91 4.29 12.10
CA VAL A 29 -1.65 5.56 12.20
C VAL A 29 -2.62 5.73 11.03
N ILE A 30 -2.22 5.40 9.79
CA ILE A 30 -3.14 5.40 8.64
C ILE A 30 -4.30 4.42 8.84
N SER A 31 -4.01 3.23 9.37
CA SER A 31 -5.04 2.21 9.59
C SER A 31 -6.02 2.58 10.70
N ILE A 32 -5.54 3.25 11.76
CA ILE A 32 -6.40 3.82 12.80
C ILE A 32 -7.28 4.92 12.21
N ASN A 33 -6.75 5.78 11.32
CA ASN A 33 -7.54 6.82 10.66
C ASN A 33 -8.77 6.24 9.95
N GLY A 34 -8.59 5.15 9.20
CA GLY A 34 -9.71 4.49 8.51
C GLY A 34 -10.78 3.96 9.46
N LEU A 35 -10.41 3.50 10.66
CA LEU A 35 -11.38 3.08 11.68
C LEU A 35 -12.14 4.28 12.27
N VAL A 36 -11.43 5.39 12.52
CA VAL A 36 -12.03 6.63 13.02
C VAL A 36 -12.99 7.23 11.99
N ASP A 37 -12.66 7.19 10.71
CA ASP A 37 -13.53 7.65 9.63
C ASP A 37 -14.83 6.85 9.57
N ILE A 38 -14.75 5.52 9.67
CA ILE A 38 -15.93 4.64 9.75
C ILE A 38 -16.81 5.02 10.95
N PHE A 39 -16.19 5.22 12.12
CA PHE A 39 -16.91 5.59 13.33
C PHE A 39 -17.64 6.94 13.18
N TYR A 40 -16.94 7.98 12.73
CA TYR A 40 -17.54 9.32 12.59
C TYR A 40 -18.63 9.36 11.53
N THR A 41 -18.39 8.76 10.36
CA THR A 41 -19.40 8.75 9.29
C THR A 41 -20.66 7.99 9.72
N SER A 42 -20.50 6.84 10.40
CA SER A 42 -21.64 6.08 10.94
C SER A 42 -22.38 6.84 12.03
N TYR A 43 -21.65 7.49 12.96
CA TYR A 43 -22.24 8.19 14.10
C TYR A 43 -22.96 9.49 13.71
N PHE A 44 -22.34 10.33 12.87
CA PHE A 44 -22.86 11.67 12.56
C PHE A 44 -23.82 11.71 11.37
N ILE A 45 -23.63 10.83 10.37
CA ILE A 45 -24.40 10.87 9.11
C ILE A 45 -25.40 9.70 9.02
N GLY A 46 -25.22 8.67 9.84
CA GLY A 46 -26.09 7.50 9.88
C GLY A 46 -25.63 6.35 8.97
N THR A 47 -26.21 5.18 9.22
CA THR A 47 -25.81 3.90 8.61
C THR A 47 -26.08 3.84 7.11
N GLU A 48 -27.16 4.45 6.62
CA GLU A 48 -27.47 4.49 5.18
C GLU A 48 -26.43 5.28 4.39
N ALA A 49 -26.05 6.46 4.88
CA ALA A 49 -25.01 7.29 4.26
C ALA A 49 -23.64 6.60 4.29
N PHE A 50 -23.26 6.04 5.43
CA PHE A 50 -22.04 5.23 5.54
C PHE A 50 -22.03 4.07 4.55
N THR A 51 -23.15 3.37 4.39
CA THR A 51 -23.29 2.24 3.46
C THR A 51 -23.11 2.71 2.01
N GLY A 52 -23.76 3.81 1.63
CA GLY A 52 -23.61 4.42 0.31
C GLY A 52 -22.16 4.84 0.01
N ILE A 53 -21.49 5.50 0.96
CA ILE A 53 -20.08 5.91 0.83
C ILE A 53 -19.17 4.69 0.72
N SER A 54 -19.40 3.64 1.51
CA SER A 54 -18.58 2.43 1.52
C SER A 54 -18.60 1.70 0.17
N MET A 55 -19.71 1.78 -0.57
CA MET A 55 -19.80 1.21 -1.92
C MET A 55 -18.88 1.88 -2.93
N LEU A 56 -18.40 3.10 -2.67
CA LEU A 56 -17.43 3.81 -3.52
C LEU A 56 -15.99 3.28 -3.39
N PHE A 57 -15.72 2.38 -2.45
CA PHE A 57 -14.37 1.86 -2.19
C PHE A 57 -13.63 1.38 -3.46
N PRO A 58 -14.26 0.63 -4.41
CA PRO A 58 -13.61 0.27 -5.67
C PRO A 58 -13.18 1.47 -6.53
N LEU A 59 -13.95 2.55 -6.52
CA LEU A 59 -13.62 3.79 -7.26
C LEU A 59 -12.46 4.53 -6.60
N MET A 60 -12.42 4.60 -5.26
CA MET A 60 -11.30 5.18 -4.52
C MET A 60 -9.98 4.42 -4.76
N LEU A 61 -10.06 3.12 -5.04
CA LEU A 61 -8.90 2.31 -5.38
C LEU A 61 -8.30 2.67 -6.74
N VAL A 62 -9.08 3.23 -7.67
CA VAL A 62 -8.56 3.75 -8.95
C VAL A 62 -7.63 4.94 -8.69
N VAL A 63 -8.06 5.91 -7.87
CA VAL A 63 -7.23 7.05 -7.44
C VAL A 63 -5.97 6.56 -6.73
N THR A 64 -6.12 5.57 -5.84
CA THR A 64 -5.00 4.94 -5.12
C THR A 64 -4.01 4.27 -6.08
N SER A 65 -4.50 3.60 -7.13
CA SER A 65 -3.67 2.92 -8.12
C SER A 65 -2.83 3.91 -8.92
N VAL A 66 -3.41 5.04 -9.34
CA VAL A 66 -2.68 6.14 -10.00
C VAL A 66 -1.69 6.80 -9.04
N THR A 67 -2.06 6.95 -7.77
CA THR A 67 -1.15 7.49 -6.74
C THR A 67 0.09 6.60 -6.58
N VAL A 68 -0.12 5.30 -6.39
CA VAL A 68 0.96 4.32 -6.21
C VAL A 68 1.82 4.22 -7.47
N PHE A 69 1.23 4.34 -8.67
CA PHE A 69 1.96 4.43 -9.94
C PHE A 69 3.01 5.55 -9.92
N VAL A 70 2.60 6.78 -9.62
CA VAL A 70 3.51 7.94 -9.61
C VAL A 70 4.49 7.85 -8.44
N ALA A 71 4.00 7.49 -7.25
CA ALA A 71 4.79 7.45 -6.03
C ALA A 71 5.92 6.42 -6.09
N VAL A 72 5.62 5.16 -6.42
CA VAL A 72 6.62 4.08 -6.44
C VAL A 72 7.59 4.26 -7.61
N GLY A 73 7.09 4.64 -8.79
CA GLY A 73 7.93 4.90 -9.95
C GLY A 73 8.97 5.99 -9.71
N SER A 74 8.53 7.14 -9.19
CA SER A 74 9.40 8.28 -8.93
C SER A 74 10.37 8.01 -7.78
N ALA A 75 9.88 7.41 -6.69
CA ALA A 75 10.69 7.04 -5.52
C ALA A 75 11.82 6.06 -5.86
N SER A 76 11.52 5.05 -6.70
CA SER A 76 12.51 4.06 -7.10
C SER A 76 13.62 4.67 -7.95
N VAL A 77 13.28 5.53 -8.92
CA VAL A 77 14.26 6.26 -9.74
C VAL A 77 15.12 7.16 -8.84
N LEU A 78 14.50 7.93 -7.94
CA LEU A 78 15.22 8.83 -7.04
C LEU A 78 16.25 8.09 -6.18
N SER A 79 15.85 6.98 -5.55
CA SER A 79 16.73 6.21 -4.67
C SER A 79 18.01 5.79 -5.41
N ARG A 80 17.90 5.28 -6.64
CA ARG A 80 19.05 4.87 -7.46
C ARG A 80 19.91 6.05 -7.89
N VAL A 81 19.29 7.15 -8.28
CA VAL A 81 19.99 8.35 -8.76
C VAL A 81 20.74 9.06 -7.63
N ILE A 82 20.21 9.03 -6.40
CA ILE A 82 20.92 9.47 -5.19
C ILE A 82 22.15 8.61 -4.97
N GLY A 83 22.01 7.28 -4.99
CA GLY A 83 23.14 6.36 -4.86
C GLY A 83 24.22 6.56 -5.92
N ALA A 84 23.81 6.79 -7.17
CA ALA A 84 24.73 7.00 -8.30
C ALA A 84 25.32 8.42 -8.35
N ASN A 85 24.95 9.30 -7.43
CA ASN A 85 25.36 10.71 -7.37
C ASN A 85 25.14 11.50 -8.68
N GLN A 86 24.08 11.17 -9.43
CA GLN A 86 23.76 11.80 -10.73
C GLN A 86 22.95 13.09 -10.54
N VAL A 87 23.60 14.15 -10.08
CA VAL A 87 22.98 15.43 -9.66
C VAL A 87 22.04 16.03 -10.72
N GLU A 88 22.43 16.01 -12.00
CA GLU A 88 21.59 16.52 -13.09
C GLU A 88 20.25 15.78 -13.18
N VAL A 89 20.27 14.46 -13.03
CA VAL A 89 19.07 13.63 -13.09
C VAL A 89 18.21 13.85 -11.85
N GLN A 90 18.82 14.05 -10.66
CA GLN A 90 18.10 14.36 -9.42
C GLN A 90 17.20 15.60 -9.60
N SER A 91 17.73 16.66 -10.22
CA SER A 91 17.04 17.94 -10.42
C SER A 91 15.79 17.87 -11.30
N LYS A 92 15.61 16.75 -12.02
CA LYS A 92 14.53 16.54 -12.97
C LYS A 92 13.43 15.63 -12.44
N ILE A 93 13.63 14.97 -11.30
CA ILE A 93 12.67 14.00 -10.74
C ILE A 93 11.41 14.69 -10.22
N ILE A 94 11.54 15.75 -9.41
CA ILE A 94 10.39 16.50 -8.89
C ILE A 94 9.54 17.08 -10.03
N PRO A 95 10.12 17.76 -11.05
CA PRO A 95 9.34 18.25 -12.18
C PRO A 95 8.53 17.18 -12.93
N ASN A 96 9.14 16.01 -13.16
CA ASN A 96 8.46 14.90 -13.81
C ASN A 96 7.36 14.31 -12.91
N MET A 97 7.60 14.19 -11.61
CA MET A 97 6.61 13.71 -10.66
C MET A 97 5.41 14.66 -10.55
N ILE A 98 5.63 15.98 -10.55
CA ILE A 98 4.56 16.99 -10.58
C ILE A 98 3.74 16.83 -11.87
N ALA A 99 4.41 16.77 -13.03
CA ALA A 99 3.74 16.59 -14.32
C ALA A 99 2.89 15.31 -14.36
N LEU A 100 3.46 14.18 -13.91
CA LEU A 100 2.74 12.91 -13.82
C LEU A 100 1.57 12.95 -12.83
N SER A 101 1.71 13.65 -11.71
CA SER A 101 0.63 13.81 -10.72
C SER A 101 -0.53 14.62 -11.30
N LEU A 102 -0.24 15.69 -12.03
CA LEU A 102 -1.25 16.52 -12.70
C LEU A 102 -1.96 15.74 -13.82
N ILE A 103 -1.20 15.03 -14.66
CA ILE A 103 -1.77 14.20 -15.73
C ILE A 103 -2.63 13.09 -15.12
N GLY A 104 -2.11 12.37 -14.13
CA GLY A 104 -2.84 11.30 -13.45
C GLY A 104 -4.11 11.80 -12.75
N ALA A 105 -4.05 12.97 -12.11
CA ALA A 105 -5.21 13.61 -11.51
C ALA A 105 -6.24 14.01 -12.57
N ALA A 106 -5.83 14.67 -13.64
CA ALA A 106 -6.73 15.05 -14.73
C ALA A 106 -7.40 13.82 -15.37
N MET A 107 -6.64 12.75 -15.60
CA MET A 107 -7.14 11.48 -16.15
C MET A 107 -8.21 10.81 -15.29
N VAL A 108 -8.21 11.03 -13.98
CA VAL A 108 -9.20 10.42 -13.07
C VAL A 108 -10.32 11.40 -12.72
N THR A 109 -9.99 12.66 -12.45
CA THR A 109 -10.95 13.70 -12.06
C THR A 109 -11.86 14.13 -13.19
N ILE A 110 -11.37 14.35 -14.42
CA ILE A 110 -12.21 14.80 -15.54
C ILE A 110 -13.31 13.77 -15.86
N PRO A 111 -13.00 12.51 -16.20
CA PRO A 111 -14.05 11.52 -16.46
C PRO A 111 -14.82 11.16 -15.20
N GLY A 112 -14.16 11.09 -14.04
CA GLY A 112 -14.81 10.77 -12.76
C GLY A 112 -15.87 11.79 -12.36
N PHE A 113 -15.66 13.08 -12.68
CA PHE A 113 -16.62 14.13 -12.39
C PHE A 113 -17.73 14.19 -13.44
N ILE A 114 -17.38 14.21 -14.73
CA ILE A 114 -18.34 14.30 -15.85
C ILE A 114 -19.30 13.11 -15.84
N PHE A 115 -18.76 11.89 -15.73
CA PHE A 115 -19.53 10.64 -15.75
C PHE A 115 -19.82 10.12 -14.33
N SER A 116 -19.85 11.00 -13.33
CA SER A 116 -20.03 10.59 -11.93
C SER A 116 -21.32 9.80 -11.70
N LYS A 117 -22.41 10.14 -12.40
CA LYS A 117 -23.69 9.46 -12.26
C LYS A 117 -23.63 8.03 -12.80
N GLU A 118 -23.05 7.87 -13.98
CA GLU A 118 -22.88 6.59 -14.68
C GLU A 118 -21.89 5.68 -13.95
N ILE A 119 -20.78 6.24 -13.46
CA ILE A 119 -19.77 5.50 -12.72
C ILE A 119 -20.34 4.99 -11.39
N VAL A 120 -21.09 5.84 -10.66
CA VAL A 120 -21.72 5.43 -9.39
C VAL A 120 -22.87 4.45 -9.63
N SER A 121 -23.62 4.56 -10.73
CA SER A 121 -24.71 3.62 -11.02
C SER A 121 -24.21 2.22 -11.36
N VAL A 122 -23.03 2.09 -11.97
CA VAL A 122 -22.37 0.79 -12.22
C VAL A 122 -22.08 0.02 -10.93
N LEU A 123 -22.00 0.69 -9.77
CA LEU A 123 -21.83 0.02 -8.48
C LEU A 123 -23.11 -0.69 -8.00
N GLY A 124 -24.24 -0.54 -8.71
CA GLY A 124 -25.50 -1.22 -8.38
C GLY A 124 -26.25 -0.59 -7.19
N VAL A 125 -25.96 0.66 -6.85
CA VAL A 125 -26.58 1.39 -5.74
C VAL A 125 -27.86 2.09 -6.18
N SER A 126 -28.90 2.09 -5.35
CA SER A 126 -30.20 2.73 -5.64
C SER A 126 -30.73 3.56 -4.46
N GLY A 127 -31.77 4.36 -4.72
CA GLY A 127 -32.46 5.15 -3.69
C GLY A 127 -31.55 6.14 -2.97
N ALA A 128 -31.71 6.25 -1.65
CA ALA A 128 -30.94 7.17 -0.80
C ALA A 128 -29.43 6.88 -0.83
N LEU A 129 -29.03 5.60 -0.89
CA LEU A 129 -27.62 5.20 -0.95
C LEU A 129 -26.94 5.74 -2.21
N PHE A 130 -27.64 5.74 -3.35
CA PHE A 130 -27.12 6.33 -4.59
C PHE A 130 -26.87 7.84 -4.44
N THR A 131 -27.81 8.56 -3.83
CA THR A 131 -27.68 10.00 -3.59
C THR A 131 -26.46 10.30 -2.71
N TYR A 132 -26.29 9.58 -1.60
CA TYR A 132 -25.14 9.75 -0.71
C TYR A 132 -23.82 9.38 -1.40
N ALA A 133 -23.78 8.28 -2.14
CA ALA A 133 -22.60 7.86 -2.89
C ALA A 133 -22.21 8.90 -3.95
N LEU A 134 -23.18 9.42 -4.70
CA LEU A 134 -22.94 10.41 -5.74
C LEU A 134 -22.44 11.74 -5.17
N GLU A 135 -23.04 12.21 -4.08
CA GLU A 135 -22.63 13.44 -3.38
C GLU A 135 -21.18 13.34 -2.90
N TYR A 136 -20.85 12.26 -2.20
CA TYR A 136 -19.49 12.02 -1.71
C TYR A 136 -18.48 11.92 -2.86
N TYR A 137 -18.80 11.13 -3.89
CA TYR A 137 -17.88 10.84 -4.99
C TYR A 137 -17.53 12.09 -5.80
N LYS A 138 -18.53 12.93 -6.11
CA LYS A 138 -18.31 14.19 -6.85
C LYS A 138 -17.35 15.13 -6.13
N ILE A 139 -17.42 15.18 -4.80
CA ILE A 139 -16.51 16.02 -4.00
C ILE A 139 -15.14 15.34 -3.90
N TYR A 140 -15.10 14.07 -3.51
CA TYR A 140 -13.87 13.30 -3.35
C TYR A 140 -12.95 13.36 -4.58
N ILE A 141 -13.52 13.22 -5.78
CA ILE A 141 -12.73 13.18 -7.02
C ILE A 141 -12.05 14.51 -7.35
N LEU A 142 -12.58 15.64 -6.88
CA LEU A 142 -11.94 16.96 -7.02
C LEU A 142 -10.66 17.06 -6.18
N GLY A 143 -10.57 16.33 -5.07
CA GLY A 143 -9.39 16.26 -4.22
C GLY A 143 -8.34 15.23 -4.66
N ALA A 144 -8.57 14.50 -5.75
CA ALA A 144 -7.65 13.45 -6.22
C ALA A 144 -6.24 13.98 -6.47
N LEU A 145 -6.11 15.22 -6.96
CA LEU A 145 -4.81 15.86 -7.19
C LEU A 145 -3.96 15.93 -5.91
N PHE A 146 -4.54 16.39 -4.80
CA PHE A 146 -3.80 16.54 -3.54
C PHE A 146 -3.32 15.20 -2.99
N SER A 147 -4.15 14.17 -3.15
CA SER A 147 -3.82 12.80 -2.75
C SER A 147 -2.68 12.24 -3.62
N ILE A 148 -2.83 12.29 -4.95
CA ILE A 148 -1.84 11.77 -5.91
C ILE A 148 -0.49 12.48 -5.73
N TYR A 149 -0.50 13.82 -5.75
CA TYR A 149 0.72 14.60 -5.60
C TYR A 149 1.32 14.46 -4.20
N GLY A 150 0.52 14.64 -3.14
CA GLY A 150 1.03 14.64 -1.76
C GLY A 150 1.67 13.31 -1.37
N LEU A 151 1.02 12.18 -1.72
CA LEU A 151 1.57 10.85 -1.44
C LEU A 151 2.78 10.53 -2.32
N SER A 152 2.82 11.02 -3.56
CA SER A 152 3.99 10.89 -4.44
C SER A 152 5.18 11.70 -3.91
N ALA A 153 4.95 12.94 -3.51
CA ALA A 153 5.93 13.81 -2.90
C ALA A 153 6.48 13.21 -1.60
N ASN A 154 5.60 12.66 -0.75
CA ASN A 154 6.02 11.91 0.44
C ASN A 154 6.85 10.66 0.07
N GLY A 155 6.50 9.97 -1.01
CA GLY A 155 7.28 8.87 -1.57
C GLY A 155 8.72 9.27 -1.90
N LEU A 156 8.95 10.48 -2.43
CA LEU A 156 10.30 10.99 -2.67
C LEU A 156 11.08 11.26 -1.37
N ILE A 157 10.41 11.80 -0.34
CA ILE A 157 11.02 11.98 0.99
C ILE A 157 11.45 10.63 1.59
N ARG A 158 10.63 9.58 1.40
CA ARG A 158 11.00 8.22 1.79
C ARG A 158 12.17 7.68 0.97
N ALA A 159 12.17 7.92 -0.34
CA ALA A 159 13.20 7.45 -1.27
C ALA A 159 14.61 8.00 -1.00
N GLU A 160 14.72 9.24 -0.52
CA GLU A 160 16.00 9.79 -0.06
C GLU A 160 16.39 9.33 1.36
N GLY A 161 15.52 8.55 2.02
CA GLY A 161 15.79 8.00 3.34
C GLY A 161 15.31 8.82 4.53
N LYS A 162 14.57 9.91 4.30
CA LYS A 162 14.05 10.81 5.34
C LYS A 162 12.71 10.35 5.89
N ILE A 163 12.60 9.06 6.20
CA ILE A 163 11.36 8.38 6.61
C ILE A 163 10.72 9.04 7.83
N ARG A 164 11.50 9.53 8.79
CA ARG A 164 10.96 10.22 9.96
C ARG A 164 10.15 11.47 9.57
N HIS A 165 10.63 12.28 8.63
CA HIS A 165 9.88 13.44 8.14
C HIS A 165 8.64 13.02 7.34
N ALA A 166 8.79 12.00 6.49
CA ALA A 166 7.67 11.46 5.73
C ALA A 166 6.52 10.98 6.65
N MET A 167 6.85 10.28 7.73
CA MET A 167 5.87 9.78 8.70
C MET A 167 5.33 10.88 9.61
N GLN A 168 6.12 11.90 9.94
CA GLN A 168 5.62 13.10 10.64
C GLN A 168 4.53 13.81 9.83
N PHE A 169 4.72 14.00 8.52
CA PHE A 169 3.67 14.61 7.68
C PHE A 169 2.42 13.73 7.60
N THR A 170 2.61 12.41 7.55
CA THR A 170 1.49 11.45 7.52
C THR A 170 0.69 11.52 8.82
N LEU A 171 1.38 11.54 9.97
CA LEU A 171 0.76 11.71 11.28
C LEU A 171 -0.01 13.03 11.39
N ILE A 172 0.58 14.15 10.93
CA ILE A 172 -0.10 15.45 10.93
C ILE A 172 -1.36 15.40 10.06
N SER A 173 -1.31 14.80 8.86
CA SER A 173 -2.47 14.66 7.99
C SER A 173 -3.58 13.82 8.63
N VAL A 174 -3.23 12.70 9.27
CA VAL A 174 -4.18 11.85 9.99
C VAL A 174 -4.81 12.60 11.17
N ILE A 175 -4.02 13.28 12.00
CA ILE A 175 -4.57 14.08 13.11
C ILE A 175 -5.51 15.16 12.58
N LEU A 176 -5.13 15.86 11.51
CA LEU A 176 -5.99 16.86 10.88
C LEU A 176 -7.28 16.25 10.35
N ASN A 177 -7.23 15.06 9.75
CA ASN A 177 -8.42 14.37 9.28
C ASN A 177 -9.35 13.99 10.44
N ILE A 178 -8.81 13.40 11.52
CA ILE A 178 -9.56 13.07 12.74
C ILE A 178 -10.22 14.31 13.36
N VAL A 179 -9.58 15.48 13.27
CA VAL A 179 -10.14 16.75 13.79
C VAL A 179 -11.15 17.36 12.82
N PHE A 180 -10.86 17.35 11.52
CA PHE A 180 -11.71 17.97 10.50
C PHE A 180 -13.00 17.20 10.26
N THR A 181 -12.99 15.87 10.33
CA THR A 181 -14.18 15.05 10.07
C THR A 181 -15.37 15.42 10.99
N PRO A 182 -15.26 15.44 12.33
CA PRO A 182 -16.36 15.87 13.20
C PRO A 182 -16.67 17.37 13.07
N LEU A 183 -15.68 18.21 12.76
CA LEU A 183 -15.89 19.64 12.52
C LEU A 183 -16.77 19.89 11.30
N PHE A 184 -16.45 19.26 10.17
CA PHE A 184 -17.17 19.44 8.91
C PHE A 184 -18.54 18.76 8.94
N ILE A 185 -18.62 17.55 9.47
CA ILE A 185 -19.89 16.81 9.52
C ILE A 185 -20.82 17.39 10.59
N GLY A 186 -20.32 17.54 11.83
CA GLY A 186 -21.14 17.90 12.99
C GLY A 186 -21.33 19.40 13.17
N VAL A 187 -20.23 20.17 13.24
CA VAL A 187 -20.28 21.61 13.55
C VAL A 187 -20.77 22.43 12.36
N LEU A 188 -20.21 22.20 11.18
CA LEU A 188 -20.62 22.86 9.94
C LEU A 188 -21.88 22.24 9.31
N ARG A 189 -22.38 21.13 9.87
CA ARG A 189 -23.60 20.43 9.44
C ARG A 189 -23.61 20.10 7.93
N MET A 190 -22.45 19.79 7.36
CA MET A 190 -22.30 19.51 5.92
C MET A 190 -22.64 18.05 5.54
N GLY A 191 -22.99 17.19 6.50
CA GLY A 191 -23.39 15.80 6.23
C GLY A 191 -22.34 15.02 5.43
N VAL A 192 -22.77 14.38 4.34
CA VAL A 192 -21.91 13.58 3.44
C VAL A 192 -20.85 14.43 2.75
N ALA A 193 -21.21 15.61 2.25
CA ALA A 193 -20.23 16.57 1.71
C ALA A 193 -19.14 16.90 2.73
N GLY A 194 -19.50 17.04 4.01
CA GLY A 194 -18.56 17.29 5.10
C GLY A 194 -17.49 16.21 5.24
N ALA A 195 -17.87 14.94 5.14
CA ALA A 195 -16.93 13.81 5.20
C ALA A 195 -15.94 13.79 4.02
N ALA A 196 -16.39 14.17 2.82
CA ALA A 196 -15.52 14.28 1.67
C ALA A 196 -14.56 15.48 1.81
N TRP A 197 -15.08 16.65 2.18
CA TRP A 197 -14.28 17.86 2.33
C TRP A 197 -13.23 17.78 3.45
N SER A 198 -13.52 17.13 4.57
CA SER A 198 -12.54 16.93 5.65
C SER A 198 -11.32 16.13 5.15
N SER A 199 -11.56 15.11 4.34
CA SER A 199 -10.53 14.29 3.70
C SER A 199 -9.69 15.09 2.71
N ILE A 200 -10.34 15.92 1.88
CA ILE A 200 -9.67 16.79 0.92
C ILE A 200 -8.81 17.83 1.64
N ALA A 201 -9.32 18.45 2.70
CA ALA A 201 -8.60 19.45 3.47
C ALA A 201 -7.35 18.85 4.15
N ALA A 202 -7.45 17.65 4.72
CA ALA A 202 -6.31 16.94 5.29
C ALA A 202 -5.25 16.58 4.23
N MET A 203 -5.66 16.15 3.04
CA MET A 203 -4.75 15.84 1.91
C MET A 203 -4.15 17.11 1.31
N PHE A 204 -4.89 18.21 1.26
CA PHE A 204 -4.38 19.52 0.84
C PHE A 204 -3.25 19.97 1.76
N ILE A 205 -3.45 19.95 3.07
CA ILE A 205 -2.40 20.32 4.03
C ILE A 205 -1.21 19.35 3.93
N TYR A 206 -1.46 18.06 3.74
CA TYR A 206 -0.39 17.08 3.50
C TYR A 206 0.45 17.40 2.26
N SER A 207 -0.21 17.77 1.16
CA SER A 207 0.45 18.19 -0.09
C SER A 207 1.25 19.49 0.09
N LEU A 208 0.76 20.41 0.92
CA LEU A 208 1.46 21.65 1.24
C LEU A 208 2.70 21.38 2.09
N LEU A 209 2.59 20.57 3.15
CA LEU A 209 3.71 20.21 4.02
C LEU A 209 4.83 19.49 3.26
N THR A 210 4.47 18.57 2.38
CA THR A 210 5.43 17.87 1.52
C THR A 210 6.08 18.80 0.49
N SER A 211 5.35 19.76 -0.09
CA SER A 211 5.92 20.81 -0.94
C SER A 211 6.90 21.71 -0.18
N LEU A 212 6.50 22.20 1.01
CA LEU A 212 7.31 23.06 1.85
C LEU A 212 8.62 22.40 2.28
N TYR A 213 8.63 21.07 2.44
CA TYR A 213 9.84 20.31 2.73
C TYR A 213 10.92 20.51 1.65
N PHE A 214 10.53 20.41 0.38
CA PHE A 214 11.46 20.56 -0.74
C PHE A 214 11.80 22.03 -1.02
N ILE A 215 10.82 22.94 -0.96
CA ILE A 215 11.03 24.38 -1.19
C ILE A 215 12.00 24.96 -0.16
N ARG A 216 11.93 24.51 1.10
CA ARG A 216 12.85 24.94 2.17
C ARG A 216 14.23 24.27 2.11
N GLY A 217 14.55 23.53 1.06
CA GLY A 217 15.87 22.91 0.87
C GLY A 217 16.22 21.83 1.90
N LYS A 218 15.22 21.15 2.50
CA LYS A 218 15.48 20.08 3.48
C LYS A 218 15.88 18.76 2.84
N ALA A 219 15.64 18.61 1.53
CA ALA A 219 16.04 17.45 0.76
C ALA A 219 17.57 17.36 0.66
N THR A 220 18.06 16.13 0.62
CA THR A 220 19.48 15.79 0.51
C THR A 220 19.98 15.74 -0.93
N PHE A 221 19.06 15.75 -1.89
CA PHE A 221 19.32 15.72 -3.32
C PHE A 221 18.99 17.06 -3.97
N HIS A 222 19.51 17.29 -5.18
CA HIS A 222 19.15 18.48 -5.95
C HIS A 222 17.68 18.41 -6.39
N THR A 223 16.83 19.24 -5.80
CA THR A 223 15.39 19.27 -6.10
C THR A 223 15.07 19.90 -7.46
N GLY A 224 16.01 20.69 -8.00
CA GLY A 224 15.77 21.54 -9.15
C GLY A 224 14.71 22.61 -8.85
N ARG A 225 14.05 23.10 -9.90
CA ARG A 225 12.94 24.06 -9.78
C ARG A 225 11.61 23.31 -9.62
N PHE A 226 10.72 23.84 -8.80
CA PHE A 226 9.31 23.42 -8.74
C PHE A 226 8.58 23.88 -10.00
N GLN A 227 8.71 23.11 -11.07
CA GLN A 227 8.11 23.41 -12.38
C GLN A 227 7.55 22.13 -13.00
N ILE A 228 6.61 22.26 -13.94
CA ILE A 228 6.07 21.14 -14.70
C ILE A 228 7.01 20.86 -15.86
N ARG A 229 7.64 19.69 -15.90
CA ARG A 229 8.49 19.29 -17.03
C ARG A 229 8.47 17.79 -17.23
N LEU A 230 8.24 17.37 -18.48
CA LEU A 230 8.34 15.98 -18.90
C LEU A 230 9.67 15.76 -19.59
N GLU A 231 10.51 14.91 -19.01
CA GLU A 231 11.77 14.50 -19.63
C GLU A 231 11.73 13.01 -19.93
N TYR A 232 11.70 12.69 -21.22
CA TYR A 232 11.44 11.34 -21.74
C TYR A 232 12.31 10.24 -21.11
N LYS A 233 13.61 10.52 -20.91
CA LYS A 233 14.56 9.54 -20.33
C LYS A 233 14.20 9.13 -18.89
N ILE A 234 13.73 10.08 -18.08
CA ILE A 234 13.28 9.82 -16.70
C ILE A 234 11.89 9.20 -16.72
N LEU A 235 11.01 9.78 -17.53
CA LEU A 235 9.64 9.34 -17.70
C LEU A 235 9.56 7.86 -18.04
N LYS A 236 10.35 7.36 -19.00
CA LYS A 236 10.37 5.93 -19.37
C LYS A 236 10.62 5.01 -18.16
N ASN A 237 11.57 5.37 -17.30
CA ASN A 237 11.90 4.57 -16.12
C ASN A 237 10.83 4.66 -15.04
N VAL A 238 10.30 5.86 -14.80
CA VAL A 238 9.21 6.10 -13.84
C VAL A 238 7.95 5.37 -14.26
N LEU A 239 7.52 5.49 -15.52
CA LEU A 239 6.34 4.81 -16.06
C LEU A 239 6.49 3.29 -15.98
N SER A 240 7.67 2.74 -16.32
CA SER A 240 7.89 1.29 -16.29
C SER A 240 7.77 0.71 -14.88
N ILE A 241 8.38 1.35 -13.88
CA ILE A 241 8.33 0.91 -12.49
C ILE A 241 6.96 1.22 -11.85
N GLY A 242 6.39 2.38 -12.15
CA GLY A 242 5.06 2.77 -11.71
C GLY A 242 3.99 1.80 -12.22
N PHE A 243 4.10 1.36 -13.48
CA PHE A 243 3.17 0.40 -14.07
C PHE A 243 3.18 -0.95 -13.34
N SER A 244 4.34 -1.39 -12.83
CA SER A 244 4.42 -2.55 -11.95
C SER A 244 3.55 -2.36 -10.71
N ALA A 245 3.70 -1.25 -10.00
CA ALA A 245 2.98 -0.99 -8.76
C ALA A 245 1.46 -0.82 -8.99
N PHE A 246 1.09 -0.16 -10.10
CA PHE A 246 -0.30 -0.07 -10.57
C PHE A 246 -0.90 -1.44 -10.88
N SER A 247 -0.17 -2.28 -11.62
CA SER A 247 -0.63 -3.63 -11.99
C SER A 247 -0.80 -4.52 -10.76
N ILE A 248 0.07 -4.38 -9.75
CA ILE A 248 -0.07 -5.06 -8.46
C ILE A 248 -1.38 -4.65 -7.78
N GLN A 249 -1.69 -3.34 -7.75
CA GLN A 249 -2.94 -2.86 -7.16
C GLN A 249 -4.16 -3.45 -7.85
N LEU A 250 -4.25 -3.36 -9.18
CA LEU A 250 -5.38 -3.96 -9.92
C LEU A 250 -5.47 -5.48 -9.73
N SER A 251 -4.33 -6.17 -9.70
CA SER A 251 -4.27 -7.61 -9.46
C SER A 251 -4.81 -7.98 -8.08
N ASN A 252 -4.52 -7.17 -7.06
CA ASN A 252 -5.06 -7.37 -5.71
C ASN A 252 -6.58 -7.16 -5.67
N LEU A 253 -7.11 -6.17 -6.41
CA LEU A 253 -8.56 -5.94 -6.51
C LEU A 253 -9.27 -7.13 -7.15
N PHE A 254 -8.76 -7.60 -8.29
CA PHE A 254 -9.30 -8.77 -8.97
C PHE A 254 -9.30 -9.99 -8.03
N ARG A 255 -8.18 -10.24 -7.34
CA ARG A 255 -8.07 -11.33 -6.37
C ARG A 255 -9.10 -11.22 -5.25
N GLN A 256 -9.23 -10.04 -4.65
CA GLN A 256 -10.16 -9.79 -3.55
C GLN A 256 -11.61 -9.98 -4.00
N PHE A 257 -11.96 -9.49 -5.19
CA PHE A 257 -13.27 -9.71 -5.79
C PHE A 257 -13.57 -11.20 -5.99
N LEU A 258 -12.64 -11.96 -6.59
CA LEU A 258 -12.84 -13.39 -6.83
C LEU A 258 -12.95 -14.17 -5.51
N LEU A 259 -12.12 -13.85 -4.52
CA LEU A 259 -12.21 -14.46 -3.18
C LEU A 259 -13.61 -14.26 -2.59
N PHE A 260 -14.06 -13.02 -2.44
CA PHE A 260 -15.38 -12.76 -1.84
C PHE A 260 -16.52 -13.36 -2.64
N ARG A 261 -16.43 -13.37 -3.98
CA ARG A 261 -17.43 -14.03 -4.83
C ARG A 261 -17.51 -15.53 -4.54
N LEU A 262 -16.39 -16.21 -4.36
CA LEU A 262 -16.35 -17.64 -4.06
C LEU A 262 -16.86 -17.93 -2.64
N VAL A 263 -16.54 -17.07 -1.66
CA VAL A 263 -17.08 -17.22 -0.29
C VAL A 263 -18.60 -17.09 -0.30
N VAL A 264 -19.18 -16.19 -1.11
CA VAL A 264 -20.63 -16.08 -1.29
C VAL A 264 -21.23 -17.31 -1.97
N LEU A 265 -20.52 -17.90 -2.94
CA LEU A 265 -21.04 -19.01 -3.75
C LEU A 265 -21.01 -20.34 -2.99
N TYR A 266 -19.97 -20.58 -2.20
CA TYR A 266 -19.75 -21.84 -1.48
C TYR A 266 -20.05 -21.76 0.04
N GLY A 267 -20.29 -20.56 0.58
CA GLY A 267 -20.47 -20.33 2.02
C GLY A 267 -21.90 -20.03 2.45
N THR A 268 -22.22 -20.38 3.69
CA THR A 268 -23.42 -19.89 4.38
C THR A 268 -23.20 -18.46 4.89
N PHE A 269 -24.26 -17.78 5.32
CA PHE A 269 -24.16 -16.44 5.91
C PHE A 269 -23.16 -16.37 7.07
N GLU A 270 -23.20 -17.36 7.96
CA GLU A 270 -22.27 -17.44 9.09
C GLU A 270 -20.83 -17.65 8.65
N ALA A 271 -20.61 -18.49 7.63
CA ALA A 271 -19.28 -18.76 7.09
C ALA A 271 -18.70 -17.52 6.35
N MET A 272 -19.56 -16.76 5.66
CA MET A 272 -19.19 -15.47 5.07
C MET A 272 -18.76 -14.46 6.15
N ALA A 273 -19.56 -14.33 7.22
CA ALA A 273 -19.24 -13.44 8.34
C ALA A 273 -17.93 -13.84 9.02
N PHE A 274 -17.72 -15.14 9.23
CA PHE A 274 -16.49 -15.69 9.78
C PHE A 274 -15.28 -15.40 8.89
N PHE A 275 -15.33 -15.74 7.61
CA PHE A 275 -14.23 -15.46 6.68
C PHE A 275 -13.89 -13.97 6.62
N ASN A 276 -14.89 -13.09 6.56
CA ASN A 276 -14.68 -11.64 6.57
C ASN A 276 -13.96 -11.16 7.83
N ALA A 277 -14.35 -11.67 9.01
CA ALA A 277 -13.72 -11.34 10.27
C ALA A 277 -12.24 -11.79 10.30
N VAL A 278 -11.97 -13.05 9.92
CA VAL A 278 -10.61 -13.60 9.86
C VAL A 278 -9.75 -12.86 8.84
N PHE A 279 -10.28 -12.56 7.65
CA PHE A 279 -9.56 -11.83 6.62
C PHE A 279 -9.25 -10.40 7.03
N ARG A 280 -10.20 -9.71 7.68
CA ARG A 280 -9.98 -8.35 8.22
C ARG A 280 -8.89 -8.36 9.29
N LEU A 281 -8.93 -9.33 10.22
CA LEU A 281 -7.88 -9.52 11.21
C LEU A 281 -6.51 -9.74 10.53
N PHE A 282 -6.44 -10.61 9.51
CA PHE A 282 -5.22 -10.86 8.75
C PHE A 282 -4.67 -9.58 8.10
N THR A 283 -5.54 -8.81 7.42
CA THR A 283 -5.11 -7.55 6.77
C THR A 283 -4.59 -6.54 7.78
N PHE A 284 -5.20 -6.47 8.97
CA PHE A 284 -4.75 -5.61 10.05
C PHE A 284 -3.37 -6.03 10.57
N LEU A 285 -3.19 -7.33 10.82
CA LEU A 285 -1.92 -7.88 11.30
C LEU A 285 -0.79 -7.83 10.25
N ALA A 286 -1.12 -7.66 8.97
CA ALA A 286 -0.15 -7.47 7.90
C ALA A 286 0.40 -6.02 7.81
N ILE A 287 -0.28 -5.03 8.41
CA ILE A 287 0.13 -3.60 8.37
C ILE A 287 1.59 -3.38 8.83
N PRO A 288 2.08 -3.98 9.93
CA PRO A 288 3.46 -3.80 10.37
C PRO A 288 4.48 -4.31 9.34
N LEU A 289 4.17 -5.43 8.64
CA LEU A 289 5.02 -5.92 7.56
C LEU A 289 5.07 -4.92 6.40
N LEU A 290 3.92 -4.34 6.02
CA LEU A 290 3.89 -3.29 4.98
C LEU A 290 4.75 -2.09 5.37
N GLY A 291 4.71 -1.67 6.64
CA GLY A 291 5.54 -0.58 7.18
C GLY A 291 7.04 -0.91 7.12
N LEU A 292 7.43 -2.11 7.56
CA LEU A 292 8.82 -2.60 7.48
C LEU A 292 9.35 -2.49 6.04
N TYR A 293 8.58 -3.02 5.09
CA TYR A 293 8.97 -3.15 3.70
C TYR A 293 8.98 -1.83 2.92
N GLN A 294 8.12 -0.86 3.26
CA GLN A 294 8.23 0.49 2.70
C GLN A 294 9.58 1.15 3.00
N SER A 295 10.21 0.83 4.13
CA SER A 295 11.51 1.37 4.50
C SER A 295 12.69 0.70 3.78
N MET A 296 12.48 -0.50 3.22
CA MET A 296 13.50 -1.26 2.50
C MET A 296 13.87 -0.61 1.16
N GLN A 297 12.89 -0.01 0.47
CA GLN A 297 13.07 0.58 -0.87
C GLN A 297 14.25 1.57 -0.96
N PRO A 298 14.36 2.62 -0.11
CA PRO A 298 15.50 3.54 -0.16
C PRO A 298 16.83 2.85 0.17
N VAL A 299 16.85 1.88 1.09
CA VAL A 299 18.07 1.16 1.48
C VAL A 299 18.63 0.40 0.29
N ILE A 300 17.80 -0.37 -0.42
CA ILE A 300 18.24 -1.14 -1.57
C ILE A 300 18.50 -0.24 -2.77
N GLY A 301 17.63 0.74 -3.03
CA GLY A 301 17.75 1.65 -4.18
C GLY A 301 19.03 2.48 -4.14
N ILE A 302 19.37 3.09 -2.99
CA ILE A 302 20.58 3.91 -2.84
C ILE A 302 21.84 3.04 -2.93
N ASN A 303 21.89 1.89 -2.25
CA ASN A 303 23.07 1.02 -2.32
C ASN A 303 23.29 0.44 -3.72
N TYR A 304 22.21 0.11 -4.43
CA TYR A 304 22.29 -0.35 -5.82
C TYR A 304 22.81 0.75 -6.74
N GLY A 305 22.31 1.99 -6.59
CA GLY A 305 22.83 3.14 -7.32
C GLY A 305 24.30 3.44 -7.05
N ALA A 306 24.75 3.24 -5.81
CA ALA A 306 26.13 3.45 -5.38
C ALA A 306 27.09 2.29 -5.72
N ASN A 307 26.65 1.31 -6.52
CA ASN A 307 27.38 0.08 -6.83
C ASN A 307 27.81 -0.74 -5.59
N LYS A 308 27.13 -0.57 -4.45
CA LYS A 308 27.37 -1.33 -3.21
C LYS A 308 26.53 -2.61 -3.20
N GLN A 309 26.82 -3.51 -4.14
CA GLN A 309 26.01 -4.68 -4.40
C GLN A 309 25.99 -5.70 -3.26
N ASP A 310 27.13 -5.97 -2.61
CA ASP A 310 27.21 -6.80 -1.39
C ASP A 310 26.25 -6.31 -0.30
N ARG A 311 26.16 -4.99 -0.14
CA ARG A 311 25.29 -4.36 0.83
C ARG A 311 23.81 -4.47 0.45
N CYS A 312 23.47 -4.54 -0.84
CA CYS A 312 22.13 -4.87 -1.29
C CYS A 312 21.76 -6.32 -0.93
N LEU A 313 22.65 -7.28 -1.15
CA LEU A 313 22.44 -8.70 -0.82
C LEU A 313 22.14 -8.87 0.68
N LYS A 314 23.00 -8.30 1.51
CA LYS A 314 22.86 -8.29 2.97
C LYS A 314 21.60 -7.54 3.39
N GLY A 315 21.30 -6.41 2.76
CA GLY A 315 20.09 -5.62 3.03
C GLY A 315 18.80 -6.42 2.82
N VAL A 316 18.66 -7.08 1.66
CA VAL A 316 17.48 -7.92 1.37
C VAL A 316 17.34 -9.03 2.40
N SER A 317 18.44 -9.71 2.73
CA SER A 317 18.45 -10.83 3.69
C SER A 317 18.07 -10.37 5.10
N ILE A 318 18.62 -9.23 5.55
CA ILE A 318 18.32 -8.65 6.86
C ILE A 318 16.85 -8.21 6.95
N TYR A 319 16.31 -7.54 5.92
CA TYR A 319 14.90 -7.16 5.89
C TYR A 319 13.97 -8.37 5.85
N ARG A 320 14.33 -9.41 5.08
CA ARG A 320 13.58 -10.67 5.02
C ARG A 320 13.56 -11.36 6.39
N LEU A 321 14.72 -11.47 7.06
CA LEU A 321 14.84 -12.05 8.39
C LEU A 321 14.05 -11.24 9.42
N ALA A 322 14.19 -9.91 9.43
CA ALA A 322 13.42 -9.03 10.31
C ALA A 322 11.91 -9.17 10.08
N GLY A 323 11.48 -9.35 8.83
CA GLY A 323 10.08 -9.60 8.49
C GLY A 323 9.59 -10.95 9.00
N ILE A 324 10.40 -12.01 8.91
CA ILE A 324 10.05 -13.34 9.47
C ILE A 324 9.97 -13.26 10.99
N VAL A 325 10.92 -12.60 11.66
CA VAL A 325 10.91 -12.41 13.11
C VAL A 325 9.67 -11.61 13.54
N LEU A 326 9.35 -10.52 12.85
CA LEU A 326 8.17 -9.70 13.14
C LEU A 326 6.87 -10.50 12.89
N GLY A 327 6.76 -11.21 11.77
CA GLY A 327 5.61 -12.06 11.47
C GLY A 327 5.43 -13.19 12.49
N THR A 328 6.53 -13.78 12.94
CA THR A 328 6.52 -14.82 13.99
C THR A 328 6.08 -14.24 15.34
N ALA A 329 6.58 -13.06 15.72
CA ALA A 329 6.14 -12.38 16.93
C ALA A 329 4.63 -12.05 16.91
N ILE A 330 4.10 -11.69 15.73
CA ILE A 330 2.67 -11.42 15.54
C ILE A 330 1.83 -12.71 15.59
N ILE A 331 2.32 -13.82 15.03
CA ILE A 331 1.52 -15.04 14.92
C ILE A 331 1.49 -15.87 16.20
N ILE A 332 2.55 -15.84 17.03
CA ILE A 332 2.65 -16.69 18.24
C ILE A 332 1.41 -16.55 19.14
N PRO A 333 0.96 -15.34 19.53
CA PRO A 333 -0.24 -15.20 20.35
C PRO A 333 -1.49 -15.82 19.72
N ILE A 334 -1.59 -15.83 18.38
CA ILE A 334 -2.72 -16.35 17.62
C ILE A 334 -2.70 -17.87 17.52
N LEU A 335 -1.51 -18.47 17.47
CA LEU A 335 -1.39 -19.93 17.50
C LEU A 335 -1.74 -20.48 18.89
N VAL A 336 -1.32 -19.78 19.95
CA VAL A 336 -1.55 -20.18 21.34
C VAL A 336 -2.98 -19.89 21.79
N PHE A 337 -3.53 -18.71 21.48
CA PHE A 337 -4.87 -18.28 21.91
C PHE A 337 -5.76 -17.84 20.73
N PRO A 338 -6.03 -18.73 19.75
CA PRO A 338 -6.80 -18.36 18.56
C PRO A 338 -8.22 -17.90 18.89
N GLU A 339 -8.90 -18.61 19.79
CA GLU A 339 -10.27 -18.32 20.22
C GLU A 339 -10.40 -16.93 20.84
N THR A 340 -9.50 -16.57 21.75
CA THR A 340 -9.51 -15.26 22.41
C THR A 340 -9.37 -14.14 21.39
N ILE A 341 -8.50 -14.30 20.39
CA ILE A 341 -8.23 -13.27 19.40
C ILE A 341 -9.38 -13.15 18.40
N ILE A 342 -9.93 -14.27 17.90
CA ILE A 342 -11.03 -14.21 16.95
C ILE A 342 -12.35 -13.78 17.61
N ASN A 343 -12.54 -14.05 18.92
CA ASN A 343 -13.65 -13.51 19.71
C ASN A 343 -13.69 -11.97 19.75
N ILE A 344 -12.54 -11.28 19.62
CA ILE A 344 -12.51 -9.81 19.52
C ILE A 344 -13.22 -9.36 18.23
N MET A 345 -13.14 -10.15 17.16
CA MET A 345 -13.80 -9.83 15.89
C MET A 345 -15.27 -10.28 15.87
N LEU A 346 -15.57 -11.42 16.50
CA LEU A 346 -16.92 -12.00 16.57
C LEU A 346 -17.26 -12.33 18.03
N PRO A 347 -17.73 -11.34 18.81
CA PRO A 347 -18.10 -11.55 20.19
C PRO A 347 -19.25 -12.55 20.32
N ASN A 348 -19.25 -13.35 21.37
CA ASN A 348 -20.30 -14.33 21.72
C ASN A 348 -20.50 -15.46 20.70
N LYS A 349 -19.58 -15.65 19.74
CA LYS A 349 -19.58 -16.81 18.85
C LYS A 349 -18.75 -17.93 19.47
N THR A 350 -19.33 -19.11 19.60
CA THR A 350 -18.58 -20.33 19.88
C THR A 350 -17.98 -20.85 18.58
N PHE A 351 -16.66 -21.02 18.54
CA PHE A 351 -15.97 -21.50 17.34
C PHE A 351 -15.80 -23.01 17.40
N ASN A 352 -16.00 -23.68 16.26
CA ASN A 352 -15.70 -25.10 16.15
C ASN A 352 -14.21 -25.33 15.82
N GLU A 353 -13.75 -26.58 15.91
CA GLU A 353 -12.34 -26.93 15.65
C GLU A 353 -11.88 -26.56 14.24
N ALA A 354 -12.77 -26.70 13.24
CA ALA A 354 -12.48 -26.35 11.85
C ALA A 354 -12.27 -24.84 11.67
N GLU A 355 -13.09 -24.00 12.30
CA GLU A 355 -12.95 -22.54 12.30
C GLU A 355 -11.62 -22.13 12.95
N ILE A 356 -11.27 -22.70 14.09
CA ILE A 356 -10.00 -22.44 14.76
C ILE A 356 -8.82 -22.84 13.86
N PHE A 357 -8.91 -23.99 13.21
CA PHE A 357 -7.91 -24.43 12.24
C PHE A 357 -7.76 -23.45 11.07
N ASN A 358 -8.88 -22.95 10.54
CA ASN A 358 -8.92 -21.96 9.47
C ASN A 358 -8.30 -20.61 9.86
N VAL A 359 -8.50 -20.16 11.11
CA VAL A 359 -7.80 -18.98 11.65
C VAL A 359 -6.29 -19.23 11.61
N ARG A 360 -5.82 -20.35 12.15
CA ARG A 360 -4.38 -20.68 12.20
C ARG A 360 -3.77 -20.74 10.79
N MET A 361 -4.49 -21.34 9.84
CA MET A 361 -4.06 -21.43 8.46
C MET A 361 -3.90 -20.07 7.80
N ILE A 362 -4.91 -19.20 7.83
CA ILE A 362 -4.81 -17.87 7.20
C ILE A 362 -3.68 -17.06 7.85
N MET A 363 -3.55 -17.13 9.17
CA MET A 363 -2.53 -16.36 9.89
C MET A 363 -1.11 -16.85 9.59
N SER A 364 -0.93 -18.14 9.27
CA SER A 364 0.37 -18.71 8.86
C SER A 364 0.97 -18.01 7.63
N ILE A 365 0.14 -17.39 6.79
CA ILE A 365 0.58 -16.64 5.60
C ILE A 365 1.48 -15.46 6.00
N LEU A 366 1.34 -14.90 7.21
CA LEU A 366 2.21 -13.84 7.73
C LEU A 366 3.69 -14.25 7.82
N LEU A 367 3.99 -15.55 7.92
CA LEU A 367 5.37 -16.07 7.91
C LEU A 367 5.97 -16.08 6.50
N VAL A 368 5.12 -16.15 5.48
CA VAL A 368 5.49 -16.32 4.07
C VAL A 368 5.56 -14.98 3.34
N ILE A 369 4.70 -14.02 3.71
CA ILE A 369 4.68 -12.65 3.18
C ILE A 369 6.09 -12.03 3.12
N PRO A 370 6.93 -12.10 4.17
CA PRO A 370 8.28 -11.52 4.16
C PRO A 370 9.14 -11.88 2.94
N ILE A 371 9.09 -13.13 2.51
CA ILE A 371 9.86 -13.61 1.36
C ILE A 371 9.35 -12.96 0.08
N SER A 372 8.03 -12.92 -0.10
CA SER A 372 7.40 -12.37 -1.28
C SER A 372 7.56 -10.84 -1.38
N SER A 373 7.27 -10.11 -0.29
CA SER A 373 7.35 -8.64 -0.25
C SER A 373 8.79 -8.14 -0.42
N SER A 374 9.76 -8.74 0.25
CA SER A 374 11.19 -8.38 0.09
C SER A 374 11.67 -8.53 -1.36
N SER A 375 11.23 -9.59 -2.05
CA SER A 375 11.61 -9.89 -3.43
C SER A 375 11.01 -8.90 -4.43
N ILE A 376 9.72 -8.55 -4.28
CA ILE A 376 9.07 -7.55 -5.14
C ILE A 376 9.70 -6.17 -4.95
N ILE A 377 9.96 -5.77 -3.70
CA ILE A 377 10.59 -4.47 -3.42
C ILE A 377 12.03 -4.43 -3.90
N LEU A 378 12.77 -5.53 -3.83
CA LEU A 378 14.07 -5.64 -4.47
C LEU A 378 13.96 -5.31 -5.97
N PHE A 379 13.07 -5.98 -6.71
CA PHE A 379 12.92 -5.77 -8.16
C PHE A 379 12.51 -4.34 -8.50
N GLN A 380 11.60 -3.74 -7.71
CA GLN A 380 11.23 -2.34 -7.86
C GLN A 380 12.43 -1.42 -7.61
N SER A 381 13.20 -1.64 -6.54
CA SER A 381 14.31 -0.78 -6.12
C SER A 381 15.47 -0.79 -7.12
N ILE A 382 15.80 -1.96 -7.69
CA ILE A 382 16.87 -2.10 -8.69
C ILE A 382 16.41 -1.75 -10.12
N GLY A 383 15.13 -1.40 -10.32
CA GLY A 383 14.58 -1.01 -11.62
C GLY A 383 14.25 -2.17 -12.56
N LYS A 384 14.15 -3.41 -12.05
CA LYS A 384 13.68 -4.57 -12.85
C LYS A 384 12.16 -4.61 -12.94
N ALA A 385 11.58 -3.57 -13.54
CA ALA A 385 10.13 -3.38 -13.67
C ALA A 385 9.41 -4.59 -14.26
N LYS A 386 9.97 -5.22 -15.31
CA LYS A 386 9.38 -6.41 -15.94
C LYS A 386 9.15 -7.56 -14.95
N LEU A 387 10.10 -7.85 -14.06
CA LEU A 387 9.94 -8.87 -13.02
C LEU A 387 8.94 -8.42 -11.94
N ALA A 388 9.02 -7.15 -11.55
CA ALA A 388 8.11 -6.57 -10.57
C ALA A 388 6.65 -6.52 -11.06
N THR A 389 6.39 -6.52 -12.37
CA THR A 389 5.05 -6.60 -12.96
C THR A 389 4.62 -8.04 -13.22
N LEU A 390 5.43 -8.82 -13.94
CA LEU A 390 5.04 -10.15 -14.40
C LEU A 390 4.80 -11.13 -13.26
N LEU A 391 5.56 -11.04 -12.16
CA LEU A 391 5.42 -11.99 -11.06
C LEU A 391 4.11 -11.77 -10.29
N PRO A 392 3.73 -10.55 -9.85
CA PRO A 392 2.43 -10.33 -9.20
C PRO A 392 1.21 -10.51 -10.10
N VAL A 393 1.30 -10.12 -11.39
CA VAL A 393 0.18 -10.32 -12.33
C VAL A 393 0.05 -11.80 -12.68
N GLY A 394 1.17 -12.46 -13.02
CA GLY A 394 1.22 -13.88 -13.32
C GLY A 394 0.79 -14.75 -12.14
N ARG A 395 1.09 -14.34 -10.90
CA ARG A 395 0.57 -14.96 -9.67
C ARG A 395 -0.95 -15.11 -9.72
N GLN A 396 -1.68 -14.08 -10.14
CA GLN A 396 -3.14 -14.16 -10.16
C GLN A 396 -3.65 -15.16 -11.20
N LEU A 397 -3.09 -15.12 -12.42
CA LEU A 397 -3.57 -15.92 -13.54
C LEU A 397 -3.12 -17.38 -13.49
N PHE A 398 -1.87 -17.63 -13.10
CA PHE A 398 -1.23 -18.96 -13.19
C PHE A 398 -1.20 -19.72 -11.87
N LEU A 399 -1.27 -19.03 -10.73
CA LEU A 399 -1.30 -19.68 -9.41
C LEU A 399 -2.68 -19.53 -8.77
N PHE A 400 -3.12 -18.31 -8.49
CA PHE A 400 -4.31 -18.07 -7.68
C PHE A 400 -5.59 -18.60 -8.32
N VAL A 401 -5.94 -18.18 -9.55
CA VAL A 401 -7.20 -18.58 -10.21
C VAL A 401 -7.31 -20.10 -10.37
N PRO A 402 -6.31 -20.83 -10.90
CA PRO A 402 -6.40 -22.28 -11.04
C PRO A 402 -6.52 -22.99 -9.69
N ILE A 403 -5.71 -22.59 -8.69
CA ILE A 403 -5.68 -23.24 -7.38
C ILE A 403 -7.00 -23.02 -6.64
N VAL A 404 -7.53 -21.79 -6.60
CA VAL A 404 -8.76 -21.49 -5.86
C VAL A 404 -9.97 -22.19 -6.50
N LEU A 405 -10.06 -22.20 -7.84
CA LEU A 405 -11.18 -22.86 -8.53
C LEU A 405 -11.12 -24.38 -8.39
N ALA A 406 -9.92 -24.97 -8.45
CA ALA A 406 -9.75 -26.40 -8.24
C ALA A 406 -10.11 -26.79 -6.80
N LEU A 407 -9.54 -26.13 -5.80
CA LEU A 407 -9.75 -26.50 -4.40
C LEU A 407 -11.18 -26.21 -3.93
N THR A 408 -11.82 -25.12 -4.37
CA THR A 408 -13.23 -24.86 -4.03
C THR A 408 -14.18 -25.90 -4.65
N ARG A 409 -13.85 -26.43 -5.83
CA ARG A 409 -14.65 -27.51 -6.45
C ARG A 409 -14.58 -28.83 -5.67
N TYR A 410 -13.44 -29.17 -5.08
CA TYR A 410 -13.25 -30.42 -4.34
C TYR A 410 -13.59 -30.33 -2.85
N PHE A 411 -13.31 -29.19 -2.21
CA PHE A 411 -13.40 -29.01 -0.75
C PHE A 411 -14.43 -27.95 -0.33
N GLY A 412 -15.19 -27.38 -1.26
CA GLY A 412 -16.16 -26.33 -0.97
C GLY A 412 -15.50 -25.08 -0.37
N ILE A 413 -16.06 -24.57 0.72
CA ILE A 413 -15.56 -23.36 1.39
C ILE A 413 -14.16 -23.54 2.00
N GLU A 414 -13.84 -24.74 2.50
CA GLU A 414 -12.51 -25.07 3.04
C GLU A 414 -11.42 -24.93 1.97
N GLY A 415 -11.77 -25.21 0.71
CA GLY A 415 -10.91 -25.00 -0.45
C GLY A 415 -10.39 -23.56 -0.59
N ILE A 416 -11.14 -22.57 -0.10
CA ILE A 416 -10.71 -21.16 -0.10
C ILE A 416 -9.52 -20.98 0.85
N TYR A 417 -9.59 -21.51 2.07
CA TYR A 417 -8.53 -21.41 3.07
C TYR A 417 -7.27 -22.14 2.61
N TYR A 418 -7.41 -23.37 2.10
CA TYR A 418 -6.30 -24.15 1.54
C TYR A 418 -5.63 -23.42 0.37
N SER A 419 -6.43 -22.81 -0.52
CA SER A 419 -5.90 -22.08 -1.67
C SER A 419 -5.05 -20.90 -1.25
N LEU A 420 -5.46 -20.13 -0.23
CA LEU A 420 -4.73 -18.97 0.25
C LEU A 420 -3.35 -19.37 0.78
N VAL A 421 -3.26 -20.45 1.56
CA VAL A 421 -1.97 -20.93 2.09
C VAL A 421 -1.09 -21.47 0.97
N LEU A 422 -1.60 -22.42 0.19
CA LEU A 422 -0.84 -23.11 -0.86
C LEU A 422 -0.28 -22.11 -1.88
N GLU A 423 -1.13 -21.19 -2.34
CA GLU A 423 -0.76 -20.18 -3.32
C GLU A 423 0.32 -19.22 -2.79
N ASN A 424 0.22 -18.77 -1.53
CA ASN A 424 1.24 -17.90 -0.94
C ASN A 424 2.59 -18.63 -0.77
N VAL A 425 2.57 -19.91 -0.37
CA VAL A 425 3.79 -20.73 -0.23
C VAL A 425 4.47 -20.91 -1.59
N LEU A 426 3.71 -21.32 -2.62
CA LEU A 426 4.24 -21.47 -3.98
C LEU A 426 4.77 -20.15 -4.52
N TYR A 427 4.03 -19.05 -4.33
CA TYR A 427 4.44 -17.74 -4.79
C TYR A 427 5.73 -17.25 -4.11
N ALA A 428 5.85 -17.45 -2.80
CA ALA A 428 7.07 -17.12 -2.07
C ALA A 428 8.25 -17.97 -2.50
N PHE A 429 8.06 -19.26 -2.77
CA PHE A 429 9.10 -20.14 -3.28
C PHE A 429 9.61 -19.68 -4.66
N VAL A 430 8.69 -19.37 -5.59
CA VAL A 430 9.04 -18.83 -6.91
C VAL A 430 9.81 -17.51 -6.79
N LEU A 431 9.31 -16.60 -5.94
CA LEU A 431 9.97 -15.31 -5.72
C LEU A 431 11.34 -15.46 -5.07
N TRP A 432 11.49 -16.37 -4.12
CA TRP A 432 12.76 -16.66 -3.50
C TRP A 432 13.79 -17.07 -4.55
N ILE A 433 13.49 -18.09 -5.38
CA ILE A 433 14.40 -18.56 -6.45
C ILE A 433 14.78 -17.43 -7.41
N ILE A 434 13.81 -16.64 -7.88
CA ILE A 434 14.08 -15.58 -8.85
C ILE A 434 14.86 -14.42 -8.21
N SER A 435 14.60 -14.14 -6.93
CA SER A 435 15.34 -13.14 -6.16
C SER A 435 16.79 -13.57 -5.99
N GLU A 436 17.06 -14.82 -5.58
CA GLU A 436 18.42 -15.34 -5.40
C GLU A 436 19.19 -15.36 -6.73
N LYS A 437 18.57 -15.82 -7.82
CA LYS A 437 19.20 -15.75 -9.17
C LYS A 437 19.49 -14.31 -9.60
N THR A 438 18.62 -13.37 -9.24
CA THR A 438 18.84 -11.95 -9.53
C THR A 438 20.00 -11.39 -8.73
N LEU A 439 20.07 -11.74 -7.45
CA LEU A 439 21.12 -11.36 -6.52
C LEU A 439 22.47 -11.94 -6.92
N GLN A 440 22.53 -13.20 -7.34
CA GLN A 440 23.73 -13.85 -7.88
C GLN A 440 24.22 -13.15 -9.16
N ARG A 441 23.33 -12.84 -10.11
CA ARG A 441 23.71 -12.10 -11.34
C ARG A 441 24.24 -10.71 -11.04
N ILE A 442 23.77 -10.09 -9.97
CA ILE A 442 24.29 -8.81 -9.48
C ILE A 442 25.71 -9.08 -8.94
N ALA A 443 25.88 -9.98 -7.97
CA ALA A 443 27.17 -10.36 -7.38
C ALA A 443 28.26 -10.66 -8.44
N VAL A 444 27.95 -11.51 -9.43
CA VAL A 444 28.87 -11.85 -10.52
C VAL A 444 29.31 -10.62 -11.33
N ARG A 445 28.40 -9.66 -11.59
CA ARG A 445 28.75 -8.41 -12.27
C ARG A 445 29.63 -7.49 -11.43
N ALA A 446 29.62 -7.63 -10.10
CA ALA A 446 30.52 -6.92 -9.20
C ALA A 446 31.85 -7.66 -8.94
N GLY A 447 32.03 -8.87 -9.47
CA GLY A 447 33.22 -9.68 -9.20
C GLY A 447 33.26 -10.23 -7.77
N LEU A 448 32.09 -10.50 -7.18
CA LEU A 448 31.91 -11.08 -5.84
C LEU A 448 31.60 -12.58 -5.88
#